data_AF-A0A523QXT8-F1
#
_entry.id   AF-A0A523QXT8-F1
#
_cell.length_a   1.000
_cell.length_b   1.000
_cell.length_c   1.000
_cell.angle_alpha   90.00
_cell.angle_beta   90.00
_cell.angle_gamma   90.00
#
_symmetry.space_group_name_H-M   'P 1'
#
loop_
_entity.id
_entity.type
_entity.pdbx_description
1 polymer ?
#
loop_
_entity_poly.entity_id
_entity_poly.type
_entity_poly.pdbx_seq_one_letter_code
_entity_poly.pdbx_strand_id
1 'polypeptide(L)'
;MMGIAIWVSFFWRKATAAAAWASTLSSFVAWFFTTKIDFIGWDFNAHFAHYLPDFMLFKGQLSLPWQMIFYLTVGLVVMVVVSLFTKPQDKETLDRVYECIRTPVKTGEPEVEPLTLPEGTEPAPRSVLINHPDFEITKPSLESVLGFLATWVAVALLIGIFVWILR
;
A
#
# COMPACT_ATOMS: atom_id res chain seq x y z
N MET A 1 -8.69 1.34 -7.81
CA MET A 1 -7.53 0.54 -7.36
C MET A 1 -6.29 1.36 -6.95
N MET A 2 -6.44 2.67 -6.69
CA MET A 2 -5.32 3.56 -6.39
C MET A 2 -4.64 3.34 -5.02
N GLY A 3 -5.16 2.44 -4.17
CA GLY A 3 -4.57 2.19 -2.85
C GLY A 3 -3.09 1.83 -2.91
N ILE A 4 -2.66 1.08 -3.94
CA ILE A 4 -1.24 0.76 -4.15
C ILE A 4 -0.40 2.03 -4.28
N ALA A 5 -0.83 2.97 -5.13
CA ALA A 5 -0.11 4.21 -5.36
C ALA A 5 0.00 5.05 -4.08
N ILE A 6 -1.08 5.13 -3.29
CA ILE A 6 -1.10 5.84 -2.01
C ILE A 6 -0.09 5.20 -1.03
N TRP A 7 -0.18 3.89 -0.79
CA TRP A 7 0.69 3.20 0.15
C TRP A 7 2.16 3.34 -0.23
N VAL A 8 2.48 3.11 -1.50
CA VAL A 8 3.85 3.20 -2.01
C VAL A 8 4.39 4.64 -1.91
N SER A 9 3.54 5.66 -2.07
CA SER A 9 3.94 7.07 -1.95
C SER A 9 4.38 7.49 -0.55
N PHE A 10 4.01 6.77 0.51
CA PHE A 10 4.44 7.11 1.86
C PHE A 10 5.91 6.79 2.14
N PHE A 11 6.50 5.84 1.40
CA PHE A 11 7.83 5.34 1.70
C PHE A 11 8.76 5.26 0.50
N TRP A 12 8.28 5.42 -0.74
CA TRP A 12 9.11 5.34 -1.94
C TRP A 12 9.03 6.61 -2.76
N ARG A 13 10.09 7.43 -2.69
CA ARG A 13 10.19 8.73 -3.38
C ARG A 13 10.23 8.60 -4.90
N LYS A 14 10.65 7.44 -5.39
CA LYS A 14 10.70 7.09 -6.82
C LYS A 14 9.31 6.77 -7.39
N ALA A 15 8.27 6.67 -6.56
CA ALA A 15 6.89 6.48 -7.01
C ALA A 15 6.41 7.67 -7.85
N THR A 16 6.13 7.44 -9.13
CA THR A 16 5.75 8.51 -10.06
C THR A 16 4.25 8.54 -10.35
N ALA A 17 3.72 9.71 -10.72
CA ALA A 17 2.33 9.85 -11.16
C ALA A 17 2.00 8.97 -12.39
N ALA A 18 2.94 8.87 -13.34
CA ALA A 18 2.79 7.99 -14.50
C ALA A 18 2.63 6.52 -14.08
N ALA A 19 3.44 6.06 -13.12
CA ALA A 19 3.34 4.71 -12.58
C ALA A 19 2.03 4.50 -11.79
N ALA A 20 1.57 5.50 -11.05
CA ALA A 20 0.30 5.42 -10.33
C ALA A 20 -0.90 5.19 -11.27
N TRP A 21 -0.92 5.91 -12.41
CA TRP A 21 -1.94 5.73 -13.44
C TRP A 21 -1.79 4.39 -14.16
N ALA A 22 -0.58 4.01 -14.57
CA ALA A 22 -0.31 2.73 -15.22
C ALA A 22 -0.69 1.54 -14.32
N SER A 23 -0.33 1.61 -13.04
CA SER A 23 -0.70 0.64 -12.00
C SER A 23 -2.22 0.53 -11.89
N THR A 24 -2.92 1.65 -11.75
CA THR A 24 -4.38 1.66 -11.62
C THR A 24 -5.07 1.05 -12.83
N LEU A 25 -4.64 1.44 -14.04
CA LEU A 25 -5.22 0.92 -15.29
C LEU A 25 -4.95 -0.57 -15.45
N SER A 26 -3.69 -1.01 -15.25
CA SER A 26 -3.32 -2.42 -15.36
C SER A 26 -4.05 -3.31 -14.35
N SER A 27 -4.29 -2.82 -13.13
CA SER A 27 -5.10 -3.57 -12.18
C SER A 27 -6.56 -3.68 -12.60
N PHE A 28 -7.16 -2.62 -13.15
CA PHE A 28 -8.51 -2.72 -13.70
C PHE A 28 -8.57 -3.72 -14.86
N VAL A 29 -7.57 -3.71 -15.75
CA VAL A 29 -7.45 -4.70 -16.83
C VAL A 29 -7.37 -6.12 -16.27
N ALA A 30 -6.54 -6.36 -15.25
CA ALA A 30 -6.43 -7.66 -14.60
C ALA A 30 -7.75 -8.10 -13.91
N TRP A 31 -8.45 -7.15 -13.29
CA TRP A 31 -9.77 -7.40 -12.70
C TRP A 31 -10.82 -7.75 -13.76
N PHE A 32 -10.88 -7.00 -14.86
CA PHE A 32 -11.75 -7.32 -16.00
C PHE A 32 -11.43 -8.69 -16.59
N PHE A 33 -10.15 -8.97 -16.80
CA PHE A 33 -9.67 -10.25 -17.33
C PHE A 33 -10.07 -11.43 -16.46
N THR A 34 -10.08 -11.28 -15.14
CA THR A 34 -10.43 -12.34 -14.18
C THR A 34 -11.94 -12.46 -13.91
N THR A 35 -12.77 -11.64 -14.56
CA THR A 35 -14.23 -11.61 -14.38
C THR A 35 -14.95 -12.20 -15.59
N LYS A 36 -16.24 -12.54 -15.42
CA LYS A 36 -17.15 -12.83 -16.54
C LYS A 36 -17.76 -11.54 -17.09
N ILE A 37 -17.63 -11.32 -18.39
CA ILE A 37 -18.14 -10.14 -19.10
C ILE A 37 -19.12 -10.60 -20.19
N ASP A 38 -20.42 -10.55 -19.88
CA ASP A 38 -21.47 -11.04 -20.78
C ASP A 38 -21.53 -10.27 -22.11
N PHE A 39 -21.21 -8.96 -22.11
CA PHE A 39 -21.25 -8.12 -23.32
C PHE A 39 -20.24 -8.53 -24.41
N ILE A 40 -19.09 -9.08 -24.03
CA ILE A 40 -18.01 -9.48 -24.95
C ILE A 40 -17.95 -11.02 -25.08
N GLY A 41 -18.81 -11.75 -24.36
CA GLY A 41 -18.78 -13.21 -24.30
C GLY A 41 -17.52 -13.76 -23.61
N TRP A 42 -16.86 -12.95 -22.77
CA TRP A 42 -15.66 -13.36 -22.05
C TRP A 42 -16.04 -14.02 -20.71
N ASP A 43 -15.45 -15.18 -20.42
CA ASP A 43 -15.60 -15.83 -19.12
C ASP A 43 -14.28 -16.46 -18.68
N PHE A 44 -13.59 -15.81 -17.75
CA PHE A 44 -12.35 -16.33 -17.18
C PHE A 44 -12.49 -17.75 -16.64
N ASN A 45 -13.59 -18.05 -15.96
CA ASN A 45 -13.76 -19.32 -15.27
C ASN A 45 -13.93 -20.46 -16.28
N ALA A 46 -14.68 -20.23 -17.35
CA ALA A 46 -14.85 -21.22 -18.42
C ALA A 46 -13.51 -21.61 -19.10
N HIS A 47 -12.56 -20.67 -19.16
CA HIS A 47 -11.28 -20.87 -19.85
C HIS A 47 -10.14 -21.34 -18.93
N PHE A 48 -10.15 -20.94 -17.66
CA PHE A 48 -9.01 -21.12 -16.75
C PHE A 48 -9.32 -21.83 -15.45
N ALA A 49 -10.59 -21.94 -15.01
CA ALA A 49 -10.89 -22.51 -13.70
C ALA A 49 -10.40 -23.96 -13.58
N HIS A 50 -10.44 -24.76 -14.64
CA HIS A 50 -9.99 -26.16 -14.62
C HIS A 50 -8.47 -26.33 -14.56
N TYR A 51 -7.69 -25.27 -14.84
CA TYR A 51 -6.23 -25.28 -14.67
C TYR A 51 -5.80 -24.77 -13.28
N LEU A 52 -6.72 -24.17 -12.54
CA LEU A 52 -6.43 -23.60 -11.23
C LEU A 52 -6.58 -24.64 -10.12
N PRO A 53 -5.76 -24.55 -9.05
CA PRO A 53 -5.94 -25.38 -7.87
C PRO A 53 -7.27 -25.13 -7.16
N ASP A 54 -7.85 -26.18 -6.55
CA ASP A 54 -9.15 -26.11 -5.85
C ASP A 54 -9.21 -25.03 -4.76
N PHE A 55 -8.10 -24.76 -4.05
CA PHE A 55 -8.07 -23.73 -3.01
C PHE A 55 -8.21 -22.30 -3.54
N MET A 56 -8.01 -22.08 -4.84
CA MET A 56 -8.25 -20.79 -5.48
C MET A 56 -9.71 -20.61 -5.88
N LEU A 57 -10.47 -21.70 -5.94
CA LEU A 57 -11.82 -21.74 -6.46
C LEU A 57 -12.84 -21.74 -5.32
N PHE A 58 -13.94 -21.02 -5.52
CA PHE A 58 -15.15 -21.11 -4.72
C PHE A 58 -16.31 -21.46 -5.64
N LYS A 59 -16.93 -22.63 -5.42
CA LYS A 59 -17.99 -23.17 -6.30
C LYS A 59 -17.58 -23.27 -7.77
N GLY A 60 -16.32 -23.64 -8.04
CA GLY A 60 -15.78 -23.77 -9.40
C GLY A 60 -15.49 -22.45 -10.10
N GLN A 61 -15.58 -21.32 -9.40
CA GLN A 61 -15.22 -19.99 -9.90
C GLN A 61 -14.03 -19.45 -9.13
N LEU A 62 -13.23 -18.59 -9.75
CA LEU A 62 -12.16 -17.87 -9.06
C LEU A 62 -12.74 -17.14 -7.86
N SER A 63 -12.26 -17.49 -6.68
CA SER A 63 -12.74 -16.87 -5.44
C SER A 63 -12.32 -15.39 -5.39
N LEU A 64 -13.15 -14.57 -4.76
CA LEU A 64 -12.92 -13.14 -4.65
C LEU A 64 -11.53 -12.80 -4.06
N PRO A 65 -11.05 -13.43 -2.96
CA PRO A 65 -9.72 -13.10 -2.42
C PRO A 65 -8.58 -13.33 -3.42
N TRP A 66 -8.65 -14.41 -4.20
CA TRP A 66 -7.65 -14.70 -5.22
C TRP A 66 -7.73 -13.72 -6.38
N GLN A 67 -8.93 -13.35 -6.80
CA GLN A 67 -9.12 -12.27 -7.76
C GLN A 67 -8.46 -10.97 -7.28
N MET A 68 -8.63 -10.61 -6.00
CA MET A 68 -7.98 -9.44 -5.40
C MET A 68 -6.46 -9.54 -5.43
N ILE A 69 -5.91 -10.70 -5.07
CA ILE A 69 -4.46 -10.95 -5.12
C ILE A 69 -3.93 -10.76 -6.54
N PHE A 70 -4.61 -11.30 -7.56
CA PHE A 70 -4.20 -11.15 -8.96
C PHE A 70 -4.11 -9.68 -9.38
N TYR A 71 -5.19 -8.93 -9.23
CA TYR A 71 -5.21 -7.54 -9.70
C TYR A 71 -4.26 -6.63 -8.90
N LEU A 72 -4.02 -6.94 -7.62
CA LEU A 72 -3.15 -6.14 -6.75
C LEU A 72 -1.70 -6.40 -7.09
N THR A 73 -1.37 -7.68 -7.34
CA THR A 73 -0.03 -8.09 -7.76
C THR A 73 0.33 -7.46 -9.10
N VAL A 74 -0.55 -7.54 -10.10
CA VAL A 74 -0.34 -6.88 -11.39
C VAL A 74 -0.12 -5.38 -11.22
N GLY A 75 -1.00 -4.73 -10.44
CA GLY A 75 -0.88 -3.30 -10.13
C GLY A 75 0.44 -2.92 -9.48
N LEU A 76 0.87 -3.69 -8.49
CA LEU A 76 2.11 -3.43 -7.75
C LEU A 76 3.34 -3.62 -8.63
N VAL A 77 3.38 -4.69 -9.43
CA VAL A 77 4.48 -4.95 -10.36
C VAL A 77 4.57 -3.81 -11.38
N VAL A 78 3.46 -3.40 -11.98
CA VAL A 78 3.43 -2.28 -12.94
C VAL A 78 3.83 -0.97 -12.26
N MET A 79 3.37 -0.71 -11.03
CA MET A 79 3.79 0.47 -10.24
C MET A 79 5.30 0.54 -10.09
N VAL A 80 5.92 -0.59 -9.72
CA VAL A 80 7.38 -0.68 -9.53
C VAL A 80 8.11 -0.51 -10.86
N VAL A 81 7.77 -1.31 -11.86
CA VAL A 81 8.46 -1.32 -13.16
C VAL A 81 8.36 0.06 -13.81
N VAL A 82 7.17 0.64 -13.93
CA VAL A 82 7.00 1.95 -14.58
C VAL A 82 7.73 3.04 -13.80
N SER A 83 7.69 3.04 -12.47
CA SER A 83 8.42 4.03 -11.64
C SER A 83 9.94 3.98 -11.83
N LEU A 84 10.50 2.80 -12.11
CA LEU A 84 11.92 2.66 -12.39
C LEU A 84 12.31 3.28 -13.74
N PHE A 85 11.44 3.15 -14.75
CA PHE A 85 11.68 3.66 -16.11
C PHE A 85 11.21 5.10 -16.36
N THR A 86 10.42 5.70 -15.46
CA THR A 86 9.96 7.09 -15.59
C THR A 86 10.87 8.08 -14.87
N LYS A 87 10.81 9.34 -15.32
CA LYS A 87 11.54 10.45 -14.70
C LYS A 87 10.98 10.69 -13.29
N PRO A 88 11.84 10.73 -12.24
CA PRO A 88 11.43 11.10 -10.89
C PRO A 88 10.81 12.50 -10.85
N GLN A 89 9.97 12.73 -9.84
CA GLN A 89 9.49 14.08 -9.53
C GLN A 89 10.63 14.97 -9.05
N ASP A 90 10.41 16.27 -9.14
CA ASP A 90 11.37 17.26 -8.66
C ASP A 90 11.69 17.07 -7.17
N LYS A 91 12.97 17.24 -6.83
CA LYS A 91 13.48 16.95 -5.48
C LYS A 91 12.90 17.90 -4.44
N GLU A 92 12.78 19.19 -4.75
CA GLU A 92 12.26 20.21 -3.84
C GLU A 92 10.79 19.93 -3.51
N THR A 93 10.01 19.57 -4.53
CA THR A 93 8.60 19.18 -4.35
C THR A 93 8.46 17.94 -3.47
N LEU A 94 9.31 16.93 -3.69
CA LEU A 94 9.31 15.72 -2.86
C LEU A 94 9.76 16.01 -1.43
N ASP A 95 10.87 16.74 -1.24
CA ASP A 95 11.39 17.11 0.07
C ASP A 95 10.29 17.82 0.89
N ARG A 96 9.61 18.81 0.30
CA ARG A 96 8.49 19.52 0.92
C ARG A 96 7.38 18.58 1.41
N VAL A 97 6.92 17.64 0.58
CA VAL A 97 5.87 16.69 0.96
C VAL A 97 6.32 15.77 2.10
N TYR A 98 7.50 15.18 2.00
CA TYR A 98 7.99 14.25 3.02
C TYR A 98 8.34 14.95 4.33
N GLU A 99 8.77 16.21 4.28
CA GLU A 99 8.99 17.06 5.44
C GLU A 99 7.68 17.37 6.16
N CYS A 100 6.61 17.72 5.44
CA CYS A 100 5.29 17.89 6.03
C CYS A 100 4.75 16.59 6.63
N ILE A 101 4.87 15.45 5.94
CA ILE A 101 4.34 14.16 6.42
C ILE A 101 5.02 13.72 7.73
N ARG A 102 6.33 13.93 7.86
CA ARG A 102 7.10 13.47 9.02
C ARG A 102 7.11 14.47 10.18
N THR A 103 6.79 15.74 9.92
CA THR A 103 6.83 16.78 10.95
C THR A 103 5.49 16.82 11.69
N PRO A 104 5.47 16.58 13.01
CA PRO A 104 4.24 16.59 13.77
C PRO A 104 3.70 18.02 13.92
N VAL A 105 2.38 18.16 13.80
CA VAL A 105 1.66 19.43 14.05
C VAL A 105 1.60 19.68 15.55
N LYS A 106 2.04 20.85 16.01
CA LYS A 106 1.96 21.29 17.40
C LYS A 106 0.69 22.09 17.69
N THR A 107 0.32 22.12 18.96
CA THR A 107 -0.83 22.91 19.44
C THR A 107 -0.60 24.40 19.22
N GLY A 108 -1.55 25.06 18.56
CA GLY A 108 -1.50 26.50 18.30
C GLY A 108 -0.66 26.90 17.08
N GLU A 109 -0.28 25.95 16.22
CA GLU A 109 0.31 26.27 14.92
C GLU A 109 -0.66 27.07 14.04
N PRO A 110 -0.19 28.11 13.33
CA PRO A 110 -1.04 28.89 12.43
C PRO A 110 -1.41 28.08 11.19
N GLU A 111 -2.57 28.39 10.60
CA GLU A 111 -2.97 27.82 9.32
C GLU A 111 -2.15 28.48 8.19
N VAL A 112 -1.49 27.64 7.39
CA VAL A 112 -0.63 28.05 6.27
C VAL A 112 -1.06 27.37 4.97
N GLU A 113 -0.40 27.70 3.87
CA GLU A 113 -0.70 27.09 2.57
C GLU A 113 -0.55 25.55 2.63
N PRO A 114 -1.44 24.79 1.96
CA PRO A 114 -1.35 23.33 1.96
C PRO A 114 0.03 22.81 1.56
N LEU A 115 0.50 21.77 2.25
CA LEU A 115 1.82 21.15 2.02
C LEU A 115 2.99 22.13 2.23
N THR A 116 2.89 23.06 3.17
CA THR A 116 3.99 23.90 3.62
C THR A 116 4.13 23.82 5.15
N LEU A 117 5.35 24.04 5.66
CA LEU A 117 5.59 24.17 7.09
C LEU A 117 5.45 25.65 7.50
N PRO A 118 4.88 25.96 8.68
CA PRO A 118 4.84 27.33 9.18
C PRO A 118 6.23 27.96 9.28
N GLU A 119 6.30 29.28 9.11
CA GLU A 119 7.56 30.02 9.24
C GLU A 119 8.19 29.78 10.61
N GLY A 120 9.49 29.45 10.62
CA GLY A 120 10.24 29.13 11.84
C GLY A 120 10.10 27.69 12.34
N THR A 121 9.28 26.84 11.71
CA THR A 121 9.23 25.41 12.00
C THR A 121 10.35 24.68 11.26
N GLU A 122 11.30 24.12 12.01
CA GLU A 122 12.31 23.24 11.43
C GLU A 122 11.71 21.86 11.09
N PRO A 123 11.97 21.31 9.89
CA PRO A 123 11.52 19.96 9.54
C PRO A 123 12.05 18.92 10.53
N ALA A 124 11.19 17.98 10.93
CA ALA A 124 11.62 16.89 11.81
C ALA A 124 12.78 16.10 11.18
N PRO A 125 13.73 15.58 11.97
CA PRO A 125 14.90 14.89 11.44
C PRO A 125 14.53 13.60 10.71
N ARG A 126 15.24 13.30 9.63
CA ARG A 126 15.04 12.08 8.83
C ARG A 126 15.63 10.85 9.55
N SER A 127 14.81 10.15 10.33
CA SER A 127 15.18 8.89 11.00
C SER A 127 14.64 7.67 10.23
N VAL A 128 15.41 7.19 9.24
CA VAL A 128 15.00 6.11 8.33
C VAL A 128 15.66 4.77 8.64
N LEU A 129 14.92 3.68 8.44
CA LEU A 129 15.37 2.30 8.61
C LEU A 129 16.43 1.92 7.56
N ILE A 130 16.23 2.36 6.31
CA ILE A 130 17.12 2.09 5.18
C ILE A 130 17.71 3.43 4.71
N ASN A 131 19.04 3.57 4.79
CA ASN A 131 19.73 4.79 4.37
C ASN A 131 19.91 4.82 2.84
N HIS A 132 18.83 5.04 2.11
CA HIS A 132 18.81 5.19 0.66
C HIS A 132 18.07 6.49 0.29
N PRO A 133 18.50 7.24 -0.73
CA PRO A 133 17.87 8.52 -1.10
C PRO A 133 16.40 8.38 -1.51
N ASP A 134 16.00 7.22 -2.03
CA ASP A 134 14.64 6.99 -2.55
C ASP A 134 13.65 6.42 -1.52
N PHE A 135 14.09 6.05 -0.31
CA PHE A 135 13.23 5.40 0.69
C PHE A 135 13.00 6.29 1.91
N GLU A 136 11.77 6.35 2.41
CA GLU A 136 11.34 7.16 3.57
C GLU A 136 10.73 6.30 4.69
N ILE A 137 11.13 5.02 4.76
CA ILE A 137 10.67 4.09 5.80
C ILE A 137 11.25 4.55 7.14
N THR A 138 10.41 5.12 8.01
CA THR A 138 10.82 5.60 9.33
C THR A 138 11.14 4.45 10.28
N LYS A 139 12.11 4.66 11.18
CA LYS A 139 12.38 3.69 12.25
C LYS A 139 11.21 3.70 13.24
N PRO A 140 10.68 2.53 13.63
CA PRO A 140 9.66 2.48 14.67
C PRO A 140 10.26 2.98 15.99
N SER A 141 9.50 3.79 16.73
CA SER A 141 9.91 4.23 18.06
C SER A 141 9.82 3.07 19.06
N LEU A 142 10.54 3.18 20.18
CA LEU A 142 10.46 2.19 21.25
C LEU A 142 9.02 2.02 21.76
N GLU A 143 8.28 3.12 21.85
CA GLU A 143 6.87 3.13 22.24
C GLU A 143 6.01 2.34 21.25
N SER A 144 6.21 2.53 19.94
CA SER A 144 5.50 1.76 18.91
C SER A 144 5.80 0.26 18.99
N VAL A 145 7.07 -0.11 19.22
CA VAL A 145 7.48 -1.51 19.36
C VAL A 145 6.86 -2.14 20.60
N LEU A 146 6.93 -1.47 21.76
CA LEU A 146 6.34 -1.95 23.00
C LEU A 146 4.81 -2.08 22.90
N GLY A 147 4.13 -1.09 22.32
CA GLY A 147 2.69 -1.13 22.09
C GLY A 147 2.26 -2.27 21.17
N PHE A 148 3.03 -2.55 20.12
CA PHE A 148 2.81 -3.68 19.22
C PHE A 148 2.94 -5.02 19.96
N LEU A 149 4.01 -5.21 20.73
CA LEU A 149 4.25 -6.43 21.49
C LEU A 149 3.19 -6.65 22.58
N ALA A 150 2.80 -5.60 23.31
CA ALA A 150 1.74 -5.67 24.31
C ALA A 150 0.40 -6.12 23.69
N THR A 151 0.07 -5.58 22.51
CA THR A 151 -1.12 -5.97 21.76
C THR A 151 -1.07 -7.44 21.33
N TRP A 152 0.09 -7.93 20.88
CA TRP A 152 0.29 -9.34 20.55
C TRP A 152 0.05 -10.26 21.75
N VAL A 153 0.56 -9.91 22.92
CA VAL A 153 0.32 -10.66 24.16
C VAL A 153 -1.16 -10.68 24.50
N ALA A 154 -1.87 -9.54 24.39
CA ALA A 154 -3.31 -9.48 24.63
C ALA A 154 -4.12 -10.38 23.70
N VAL A 155 -3.78 -10.40 22.40
CA VAL A 155 -4.43 -11.30 21.41
C VAL A 155 -4.16 -12.77 21.74
N ALA A 156 -2.91 -13.12 22.07
CA ALA A 156 -2.56 -14.49 22.46
C ALA A 156 -3.31 -14.93 23.73
N LEU A 157 -3.47 -14.05 24.71
CA LEU A 157 -4.27 -14.31 25.92
C LEU A 157 -5.74 -14.50 25.58
N LEU A 158 -6.31 -13.67 24.71
CA LEU A 158 -7.70 -13.80 24.27
C LEU A 158 -7.94 -15.16 23.60
N ILE A 159 -7.08 -15.55 22.65
CA ILE A 159 -7.16 -16.85 21.97
C ILE A 159 -6.99 -17.98 22.99
N GLY A 160 -6.04 -17.86 23.92
CA GLY A 160 -5.79 -18.86 24.97
C GLY A 160 -6.99 -19.05 25.90
N ILE A 161 -7.60 -17.97 26.37
CA ILE A 161 -8.81 -17.99 27.21
C ILE A 161 -9.97 -18.61 26.44
N PHE A 162 -10.16 -18.21 25.18
CA PHE A 162 -11.22 -18.77 24.34
C PHE A 162 -11.07 -20.29 24.16
N VAL A 163 -9.85 -20.76 23.86
CA VAL A 163 -9.55 -22.20 23.75
C VAL A 163 -9.72 -22.91 25.10
N TRP A 164 -9.38 -22.27 26.21
CA TRP A 164 -9.59 -22.82 27.55
C TRP A 164 -11.08 -22.97 27.89
N ILE A 165 -11.93 -22.02 27.53
CA ILE A 165 -13.39 -22.11 27.73
C ILE A 165 -14.01 -23.23 26.90
N LEU A 166 -13.49 -23.50 25.70
CA LEU A 166 -13.99 -24.54 24.81
C LEU A 166 -13.55 -25.96 25.18
N ARG A 167 -12.58 -26.12 26.08
CA ARG A 167 -12.09 -27.41 26.58
C ARG A 167 -12.79 -27.79 27.87
#